data_AF-A0A1F6Y2T5-F1
#
_entry.id   AF-A0A1F6Y2T5-F1
#
_cell.length_a   1.000
_cell.length_b   1.000
_cell.length_c   1.000
_cell.angle_alpha   90.00
_cell.angle_beta   90.00
_cell.angle_gamma   90.00
#
_symmetry.space_group_name_H-M   'P 1'
#
loop_
_entity.id
_entity.type
_entity.pdbx_description
1 polymer ?
#
loop_
_entity_poly.entity_id
_entity_poly.type
_entity_poly.pdbx_seq_one_letter_code
_entity_poly.pdbx_strand_id
1 'polypeptide(L)'
;MPKIKNILIFIAIAAVFVLIYIYFIKPKPQDTLISSNPNASATGASSAGTITSEENSKIAQDFLSLLLNVKKIRLNDAIFVDSAFTSLHDSSITLVQDGNEGRINPFAPIGSDAVTILPPTCTALQVLNTITNTCVTRAICTSSQFLNTTTNTCVARQTCTLPQVLNPSTNTCVNPPSN
;
A
#
# COMPACT_ATOMS: atom_id res chain seq x y z
N MET A 1 12.53 22.65 84.01
CA MET A 1 11.58 21.61 83.56
C MET A 1 12.20 20.76 82.44
N PRO A 2 13.08 19.80 82.76
CA PRO A 2 13.80 18.99 81.76
C PRO A 2 12.95 17.90 81.09
N LYS A 3 11.88 17.44 81.75
CA LYS A 3 11.01 16.35 81.25
C LYS A 3 10.26 16.71 79.96
N ILE A 4 9.87 17.97 79.79
CA ILE A 4 9.16 18.47 78.61
C ILE A 4 10.05 18.54 77.37
N LYS A 5 11.35 18.86 77.52
CA LYS A 5 12.29 18.89 76.39
C LYS A 5 12.52 17.49 75.81
N ASN A 6 12.65 16.49 76.67
CA ASN A 6 12.84 15.10 76.21
C ASN A 6 11.60 14.58 75.49
N ILE A 7 10.39 14.94 75.95
CA ILE A 7 9.13 14.57 75.28
C ILE A 7 9.05 15.19 73.88
N LEU A 8 9.45 16.46 73.71
CA LEU A 8 9.45 17.11 72.39
C LEU A 8 10.41 16.44 71.39
N ILE A 9 11.57 15.99 71.85
CA ILE A 9 12.55 15.28 71.00
C ILE A 9 11.98 13.94 70.50
N PHE A 10 11.30 13.19 71.38
CA PHE A 10 10.66 11.93 70.99
C PHE A 10 9.55 12.13 69.96
N ILE A 11 8.72 13.18 70.10
CA ILE A 11 7.66 13.51 69.15
C ILE A 11 8.26 13.87 67.78
N ALA A 12 9.33 14.66 67.75
CA ALA A 12 10.00 15.03 66.50
C ALA A 12 10.55 13.80 65.76
N ILE A 13 11.20 12.88 66.48
CA ILE A 13 11.73 11.64 65.90
C ILE A 13 10.60 10.76 65.36
N ALA A 14 9.50 10.61 66.10
CA ALA A 14 8.34 9.84 65.66
C ALA A 14 7.72 10.41 64.38
N ALA A 15 7.61 11.74 64.27
CA ALA A 15 7.09 12.41 63.07
C ALA A 15 7.97 12.15 61.84
N VAL A 16 9.30 12.16 62.01
CA VAL A 16 10.25 11.85 60.91
C VAL A 16 10.09 10.41 60.43
N PHE A 17 9.95 9.44 61.34
CA PHE A 17 9.73 8.04 60.93
C PHE A 17 8.41 7.82 60.17
N VAL A 18 7.34 8.51 60.55
CA VAL A 18 6.06 8.46 59.82
C VAL A 18 6.20 9.02 58.39
N LEU A 19 6.94 10.12 58.23
CA LEU A 19 7.21 10.68 56.91
C LEU A 19 8.02 9.72 56.03
N ILE A 20 9.06 9.09 56.58
CA ILE A 20 9.86 8.07 55.85
C ILE A 20 8.96 6.91 55.41
N TYR A 21 8.09 6.42 56.30
CA TYR A 21 7.18 5.31 55.97
C TYR A 21 6.22 5.67 54.83
N ILE A 22 5.60 6.86 54.86
CA ILE A 22 4.66 7.31 53.83
C ILE A 22 5.38 7.52 52.48
N TYR A 23 6.61 8.04 52.49
CA TYR A 23 7.31 8.41 51.26
C TYR A 23 8.04 7.24 50.59
N PHE A 24 8.64 6.33 51.38
CA PHE A 24 9.49 5.26 50.86
C PHE A 24 8.83 3.88 50.87
N ILE A 25 7.97 3.59 51.84
CA ILE A 25 7.49 2.23 52.08
C ILE A 25 6.06 2.06 51.57
N LYS A 26 5.23 3.11 51.62
CA LYS A 26 3.84 3.01 51.15
C LYS A 26 3.83 2.90 49.61
N PRO A 27 3.43 1.76 49.03
CA PRO A 27 3.32 1.63 47.58
C PRO A 27 2.24 2.60 47.08
N LYS A 28 2.56 3.35 46.02
CA LYS A 28 1.56 4.19 45.36
C LYS A 28 0.47 3.27 44.79
N PRO A 29 -0.82 3.60 44.98
CA PRO A 29 -1.88 2.89 44.28
C PRO A 29 -1.61 3.01 42.77
N GLN A 30 -1.56 1.88 42.07
CA GLN A 30 -1.44 1.87 40.63
C GLN A 30 -2.76 2.38 40.06
N ASP A 31 -2.69 3.42 39.22
CA ASP A 31 -3.85 3.92 38.50
C ASP A 31 -4.39 2.80 37.61
N THR A 32 -5.58 2.31 37.94
CA THR A 32 -6.31 1.32 37.17
C THR A 32 -6.60 1.92 35.79
N LEU A 33 -5.96 1.40 34.75
CA LEU A 33 -6.23 1.80 33.37
C LEU A 33 -7.66 1.37 33.01
N ILE A 34 -8.58 2.33 33.06
CA ILE A 34 -9.97 2.16 32.64
C ILE A 34 -9.98 1.89 31.14
N SER A 35 -10.41 0.69 30.74
CA SER A 35 -10.68 0.33 29.35
C SER A 35 -11.85 1.15 28.82
N SER A 36 -11.62 1.81 27.70
CA SER A 36 -12.61 2.57 26.94
C SER A 36 -13.84 1.73 26.54
N ASN A 37 -14.98 2.38 26.63
CA ASN A 37 -16.35 1.95 26.33
C ASN A 37 -16.49 1.42 24.88
N PRO A 38 -17.02 0.20 24.62
CA PRO A 38 -17.20 -0.32 23.28
C PRO A 38 -18.55 0.14 22.72
N ASN A 39 -18.71 1.45 22.48
CA ASN A 39 -19.74 1.95 21.59
C ASN A 39 -19.08 2.45 20.31
N ALA A 40 -18.56 1.50 19.52
CA ALA A 40 -18.24 1.72 18.13
C ALA A 40 -18.92 0.62 17.32
N SER A 41 -20.06 0.99 16.73
CA SER A 41 -20.83 0.19 15.79
C SER A 41 -19.93 -0.35 14.69
N ALA A 42 -19.80 -1.67 14.62
CA ALA A 42 -19.31 -2.39 13.46
C ALA A 42 -20.42 -3.33 12.97
N THR A 43 -21.30 -2.80 12.12
CA THR A 43 -22.05 -3.60 11.15
C THR A 43 -21.04 -4.19 10.17
N GLY A 44 -20.66 -5.45 10.38
CA GLY A 44 -19.76 -6.18 9.51
C GLY A 44 -19.88 -7.67 9.77
N ALA A 45 -20.85 -8.29 9.08
CA ALA A 45 -21.06 -9.73 8.84
C ALA A 45 -20.31 -10.71 9.74
N SER A 46 -21.04 -11.35 10.66
CA SER A 46 -20.64 -12.63 11.22
C SER A 46 -21.70 -13.67 10.96
N SER A 47 -21.23 -14.77 10.37
CA SER A 47 -21.85 -16.09 10.40
C SER A 47 -22.43 -16.41 11.77
N ALA A 48 -23.51 -17.18 11.72
CA ALA A 48 -24.30 -17.73 12.82
C ALA A 48 -23.54 -17.95 14.15
N GLY A 49 -23.97 -17.20 15.16
CA GLY A 49 -23.58 -17.33 16.57
C GLY A 49 -23.93 -16.04 17.30
N THR A 50 -25.15 -15.93 17.83
CA THR A 50 -25.55 -14.80 18.68
C THR A 50 -24.82 -14.91 20.02
N ILE A 51 -23.57 -14.45 20.04
CA ILE A 51 -22.76 -14.30 21.26
C ILE A 51 -23.28 -13.04 21.94
N THR A 52 -23.81 -13.18 23.16
CA THR A 52 -24.36 -12.07 23.93
C THR A 52 -23.23 -11.12 24.34
N SER A 53 -23.54 -9.83 24.54
CA SER A 53 -22.57 -8.79 24.92
C SER A 53 -21.74 -9.15 26.18
N GLU A 54 -22.31 -9.97 27.06
CA GLU A 54 -21.64 -10.48 28.27
C GLU A 54 -20.50 -11.46 27.96
N GLU A 55 -20.65 -12.29 26.94
CA GLU A 55 -19.65 -13.28 26.54
C GLU A 55 -18.46 -12.59 25.84
N ASN A 56 -18.72 -11.56 25.04
CA ASN A 56 -17.68 -10.71 24.45
C ASN A 56 -16.84 -9.98 25.53
N SER A 57 -17.48 -9.53 26.61
CA SER A 57 -16.80 -8.88 27.74
C SER A 57 -15.85 -9.85 28.47
N LYS A 58 -16.28 -11.10 28.68
CA LYS A 58 -15.41 -12.14 29.27
C LYS A 58 -14.22 -12.48 28.38
N ILE A 59 -14.43 -12.65 27.08
CA ILE A 59 -13.36 -12.92 26.11
C ILE A 59 -12.34 -11.78 26.09
N ALA A 60 -12.79 -10.52 26.12
CA ALA A 60 -11.91 -9.36 26.17
C ALA A 60 -11.08 -9.30 27.47
N GLN A 61 -11.68 -9.63 28.62
CA GLN A 61 -10.97 -9.70 29.90
C GLN A 61 -9.93 -10.83 29.92
N ASP A 62 -10.27 -11.99 29.38
CA ASP A 62 -9.35 -13.13 29.28
C ASP A 62 -8.18 -12.84 28.33
N PHE A 63 -8.45 -12.19 27.18
CA PHE A 63 -7.41 -11.78 26.25
C PHE A 63 -6.49 -10.71 26.85
N LEU A 64 -7.06 -9.73 27.58
CA LEU A 64 -6.28 -8.72 28.28
C LEU A 64 -5.44 -9.34 29.40
N SER A 65 -6.00 -10.28 30.16
CA SER A 65 -5.27 -11.07 31.18
C SER A 65 -4.11 -11.85 30.56
N LEU A 66 -4.33 -12.47 29.39
CA LEU A 66 -3.29 -13.17 28.65
C LEU A 66 -2.18 -12.20 28.20
N LEU A 67 -2.54 -11.05 27.60
CA LEU A 67 -1.57 -10.03 27.18
C LEU A 67 -0.77 -9.48 28.36
N LEU A 68 -1.40 -9.27 29.51
CA LEU A 68 -0.74 -8.79 30.72
C LEU A 68 0.13 -9.85 31.39
N ASN A 69 -0.26 -11.13 31.31
CA ASN A 69 0.54 -12.26 31.80
C ASN A 69 1.76 -12.52 30.92
N VAL A 70 1.74 -12.10 29.65
CA VAL A 70 2.91 -12.11 28.77
C VAL A 70 3.83 -10.92 29.12
N LYS A 71 4.39 -10.95 30.35
CA LYS A 71 5.31 -9.93 30.88
C LYS A 71 6.66 -9.92 30.15
N LYS A 72 7.02 -11.02 29.48
CA LYS A 72 8.31 -11.18 28.82
C LYS A 72 8.25 -12.22 27.71
N ILE A 73 8.22 -11.76 26.45
CA ILE A 73 8.49 -12.64 25.30
C ILE A 73 10.01 -12.68 25.13
N ARG A 74 10.61 -13.86 25.26
CA ARG A 74 11.99 -14.09 24.85
C ARG A 74 11.94 -14.59 23.42
N LEU A 75 12.39 -13.77 22.49
CA LEU A 75 12.69 -14.23 21.14
C LEU A 75 13.98 -15.06 21.21
N ASN A 76 13.96 -16.20 20.53
CA ASN A 76 15.15 -17.02 20.38
C ASN A 76 15.97 -16.44 19.23
N ASP A 77 17.07 -15.75 19.55
CA ASP A 77 17.93 -15.14 18.54
C ASP A 77 18.66 -16.17 17.67
N ALA A 78 18.58 -17.47 18.01
CA ALA A 78 19.12 -18.54 17.20
C ALA A 78 18.47 -18.61 15.80
N ILE A 79 17.26 -18.05 15.61
CA ILE A 79 16.65 -17.98 14.28
C ILE A 79 17.46 -17.12 13.31
N PHE A 80 18.19 -16.12 13.81
CA PHE A 80 18.97 -15.19 12.98
C PHE A 80 20.30 -15.78 12.52
N VAL A 81 20.75 -16.88 13.13
CA VAL A 81 21.93 -17.64 12.70
C VAL A 81 21.56 -18.86 11.85
N ASP A 82 20.27 -19.16 11.68
CA ASP A 82 19.82 -20.25 10.82
C ASP A 82 20.13 -19.92 9.35
N SER A 83 20.67 -20.90 8.62
CA SER A 83 20.97 -20.75 7.20
C SER A 83 19.74 -20.34 6.38
N ALA A 84 18.55 -20.82 6.75
CA ALA A 84 17.30 -20.49 6.09
C ALA A 84 16.99 -18.99 6.23
N PHE A 85 17.22 -18.41 7.41
CA PHE A 85 17.04 -16.97 7.63
C PHE A 85 18.08 -16.15 6.86
N THR A 86 19.35 -16.57 6.85
CA THR A 86 20.39 -15.89 6.06
C THR A 86 20.20 -16.01 4.54
N SER A 87 19.46 -17.04 4.09
CA SER A 87 19.14 -17.24 2.68
C SER A 87 17.95 -16.41 2.18
N LEU A 88 17.20 -15.77 3.09
CA LEU A 88 16.14 -14.83 2.72
C LEU A 88 16.77 -13.55 2.17
N HIS A 89 16.88 -13.49 0.85
CA HIS A 89 17.21 -12.27 0.14
C HIS A 89 15.94 -11.47 -0.10
N ASP A 90 15.90 -10.23 0.39
CA ASP A 90 14.88 -9.27 0.01
C ASP A 90 15.00 -9.00 -1.49
N SER A 91 14.04 -9.49 -2.26
CA SER A 91 13.99 -9.25 -3.70
C SER A 91 13.32 -7.90 -3.91
N SER A 92 14.11 -6.84 -3.89
CA SER A 92 13.66 -5.50 -4.31
C SER A 92 13.42 -5.51 -5.82
N ILE A 93 12.31 -6.10 -6.25
CA ILE A 93 11.85 -5.96 -7.63
C ILE A 93 11.30 -4.54 -7.79
N THR A 94 11.85 -3.82 -8.76
CA THR A 94 11.24 -2.56 -9.19
C THR A 94 9.94 -2.92 -9.89
N LEU A 95 8.82 -2.74 -9.18
CA LEU A 95 7.50 -2.79 -9.79
C LEU A 95 7.42 -1.62 -10.77
N VAL A 96 7.54 -1.92 -12.06
CA VAL A 96 7.21 -0.95 -13.10
C VAL A 96 5.69 -0.81 -13.01
N GLN A 97 5.22 0.31 -12.49
CA GLN A 97 3.79 0.53 -12.41
C GLN A 97 3.25 0.68 -13.82
N ASP A 98 2.43 -0.27 -14.27
CA ASP A 98 1.82 -0.25 -15.60
C ASP A 98 0.78 0.89 -15.75
N GLY A 99 0.63 1.72 -14.72
CA GLY A 99 -0.22 2.92 -14.70
C GLY A 99 -1.73 2.62 -14.70
N ASN A 100 -2.10 1.34 -14.85
CA ASN A 100 -3.48 0.86 -14.94
C ASN A 100 -3.86 -0.03 -13.75
N GLU A 101 -3.16 0.14 -12.63
CA GLU A 101 -3.36 -0.66 -11.44
C GLU A 101 -4.53 -0.14 -10.61
N GLY A 102 -5.42 -1.05 -10.22
CA GLY A 102 -6.52 -0.80 -9.28
C GLY A 102 -7.89 -0.66 -9.95
N ARG A 103 -8.93 -1.06 -9.19
CA ARG A 103 -10.31 -0.70 -9.51
C ARG A 103 -10.51 0.77 -9.16
N ILE A 104 -11.36 1.46 -9.93
CA ILE A 104 -11.83 2.81 -9.58
C ILE A 104 -12.31 2.78 -8.14
N ASN A 105 -11.78 3.70 -7.32
CA ASN A 105 -12.10 3.80 -5.91
C ASN A 105 -13.59 4.14 -5.75
N PRO A 106 -14.44 3.21 -5.25
CA PRO A 106 -15.88 3.45 -5.14
C PRO A 106 -16.23 4.46 -4.04
N PHE A 107 -15.24 4.91 -3.26
CA PHE A 107 -15.37 5.90 -2.21
C PHE A 107 -14.76 7.26 -2.60
N ALA A 108 -14.23 7.42 -3.82
CA ALA A 108 -13.76 8.72 -4.28
C ALA A 108 -14.93 9.67 -4.55
N PRO A 109 -14.83 10.96 -4.17
CA PRO A 109 -15.82 11.96 -4.55
C PRO A 109 -16.00 11.99 -6.08
N ILE A 110 -17.26 11.98 -6.53
CA ILE A 110 -17.59 12.05 -7.96
C ILE A 110 -16.93 13.29 -8.56
N GLY A 111 -16.17 13.11 -9.66
CA GLY A 111 -15.45 14.19 -10.33
C GLY A 111 -14.01 14.43 -9.88
N SER A 112 -13.48 13.61 -8.96
CA SER A 112 -12.04 13.62 -8.61
C SER A 112 -11.21 12.62 -9.41
N ASP A 113 -11.84 11.82 -10.28
CA ASP A 113 -11.12 11.00 -11.23
C ASP A 113 -10.41 11.92 -12.22
N ALA A 114 -9.08 11.91 -12.19
CA ALA A 114 -8.31 12.40 -13.31
C ALA A 114 -8.75 11.57 -14.51
N VAL A 115 -9.53 12.20 -15.42
CA VAL A 115 -9.80 11.65 -16.74
C VAL A 115 -8.43 11.50 -17.38
N THR A 116 -7.85 10.32 -17.21
CA THR A 116 -6.71 9.90 -17.99
C THR A 116 -7.27 9.82 -19.39
N ILE A 117 -6.95 10.85 -20.18
CA ILE A 117 -7.32 10.93 -21.59
C ILE A 117 -6.47 9.85 -22.25
N LEU A 118 -6.94 8.60 -22.16
CA LEU A 118 -6.32 7.49 -22.85
C LEU A 118 -6.36 7.86 -24.35
N PRO A 119 -5.23 7.76 -25.06
CA PRO A 119 -5.25 7.94 -26.49
C PRO A 119 -6.31 7.00 -27.08
N PRO A 120 -7.16 7.48 -28.01
CA PRO A 120 -8.25 6.69 -28.54
C PRO A 120 -7.67 5.39 -29.11
N THR A 121 -8.06 4.27 -28.52
CA THR A 121 -7.68 2.95 -29.01
C THR A 121 -8.51 2.67 -30.26
N CYS A 122 -7.88 2.76 -31.43
CA CYS A 122 -8.57 2.49 -32.68
C CYS A 122 -8.80 0.98 -32.84
N THR A 123 -10.00 0.61 -33.30
CA THR A 123 -10.33 -0.77 -33.65
C THR A 123 -9.44 -1.24 -34.82
N ALA A 124 -9.21 -2.54 -34.98
CA ALA A 124 -8.29 -3.12 -35.98
C ALA A 124 -8.48 -2.66 -37.45
N LEU A 125 -9.63 -2.06 -37.79
CA LEU A 125 -9.95 -1.52 -39.11
C LEU A 125 -9.79 0.01 -39.23
N GLN A 126 -9.27 0.66 -38.20
CA GLN A 126 -9.13 2.11 -38.10
C GLN A 126 -7.67 2.49 -37.82
N VAL A 127 -7.28 3.66 -38.30
CA VAL A 127 -5.96 4.27 -38.06
C VAL A 127 -6.17 5.59 -37.32
N LEU A 128 -5.30 5.89 -36.36
CA LEU A 128 -5.33 7.15 -35.62
C LEU A 128 -4.83 8.29 -36.51
N ASN A 129 -5.69 9.26 -36.78
CA ASN A 129 -5.27 10.51 -37.40
C ASN A 129 -4.59 11.39 -36.33
N THR A 130 -3.27 11.56 -36.45
CA THR A 130 -2.46 12.32 -35.48
C THR A 130 -2.73 13.82 -35.49
N ILE A 131 -3.39 14.34 -36.53
CA ILE A 131 -3.76 15.77 -36.65
C ILE A 131 -5.08 16.02 -35.94
N THR A 132 -6.08 15.15 -36.13
CA THR A 132 -7.42 15.33 -35.55
C THR A 132 -7.64 14.56 -34.26
N ASN A 133 -6.71 13.71 -33.84
CA ASN A 133 -6.85 12.79 -32.70
C ASN A 133 -8.12 11.92 -32.79
N THR A 134 -8.54 11.56 -34.00
CA THR A 134 -9.71 10.71 -34.23
C THR A 134 -9.32 9.45 -34.98
N CYS A 135 -9.98 8.35 -34.66
CA CYS A 135 -9.86 7.12 -35.44
C CYS A 135 -10.63 7.28 -36.75
N VAL A 136 -9.94 7.05 -37.86
CA VAL A 136 -10.51 7.08 -39.21
C VAL A 136 -10.46 5.69 -39.82
N THR A 137 -11.47 5.32 -40.60
CA THR A 137 -11.49 4.03 -41.32
C THR A 137 -10.26 3.95 -42.23
N ARG A 138 -9.54 2.83 -42.16
CA ARG A 138 -8.34 2.62 -42.98
C ARG A 138 -8.71 2.58 -44.45
N ALA A 139 -8.03 3.37 -45.29
CA ALA A 139 -8.23 3.30 -46.73
C ALA A 139 -7.79 1.92 -47.27
N ILE A 140 -8.62 1.35 -48.15
CA ILE A 140 -8.34 0.07 -48.81
C ILE A 140 -7.61 0.38 -50.12
N CYS A 141 -6.32 0.07 -50.17
CA CYS A 141 -5.51 0.27 -51.38
C CYS A 141 -5.56 -0.96 -52.29
N THR A 142 -5.56 -0.73 -53.60
CA THR A 142 -5.41 -1.81 -54.58
C THR A 142 -3.98 -2.36 -54.56
N SER A 143 -3.74 -3.53 -55.17
CA SER A 143 -2.43 -4.21 -55.16
C SER A 143 -1.29 -3.38 -55.77
N SER A 144 -1.60 -2.38 -56.59
CA SER A 144 -0.65 -1.44 -57.20
C SER A 144 -0.35 -0.20 -56.36
N GLN A 145 -0.97 -0.07 -55.18
CA GLN A 145 -0.90 1.11 -54.33
C GLN A 145 -0.35 0.76 -52.93
N PHE A 146 0.19 1.77 -52.27
CA PHE A 146 0.72 1.72 -50.92
C PHE A 146 -0.07 2.69 -50.03
N LEU A 147 -0.45 2.27 -48.83
CA LEU A 147 -1.13 3.13 -47.86
C LEU A 147 -0.11 4.02 -47.16
N ASN A 148 -0.17 5.33 -47.39
CA ASN A 148 0.55 6.29 -46.56
C ASN A 148 -0.19 6.40 -45.22
N THR A 149 0.43 5.87 -44.17
CA THR A 149 -0.15 5.83 -42.81
C THR A 149 -0.25 7.21 -42.17
N THR A 150 0.54 8.19 -42.61
CA THR A 150 0.50 9.57 -42.11
C THR A 150 -0.70 10.32 -42.67
N THR A 151 -1.01 10.16 -43.96
CA THR A 151 -2.12 10.86 -44.62
C THR A 151 -3.39 10.01 -44.74
N ASN A 152 -3.33 8.72 -44.40
CA ASN A 152 -4.38 7.72 -44.65
C ASN A 152 -4.86 7.72 -46.12
N THR A 153 -3.94 7.94 -47.07
CA THR A 153 -4.22 7.94 -48.51
C THR A 153 -3.42 6.88 -49.24
N CYS A 154 -3.99 6.33 -50.31
CA CYS A 154 -3.30 5.39 -51.18
C CYS A 154 -2.45 6.15 -52.20
N VAL A 155 -1.15 5.88 -52.19
CA VAL A 155 -0.17 6.42 -53.15
C VAL A 155 0.27 5.31 -54.10
N ALA A 156 0.67 5.65 -55.32
CA ALA A 156 1.19 4.65 -56.27
C ALA A 156 2.46 4.00 -55.70
N ARG A 157 2.61 2.67 -55.88
CA ARG A 157 3.88 2.00 -55.55
C ARG A 157 4.99 2.54 -56.44
N GLN A 158 6.12 2.86 -55.83
CA GLN A 158 7.30 3.28 -56.58
C GLN A 158 7.88 2.07 -57.33
N THR A 159 8.26 2.28 -58.59
CA THR A 159 8.99 1.29 -59.39
C THR A 159 10.48 1.55 -59.26
N CYS A 160 11.21 0.59 -58.71
CA CYS A 160 12.66 0.69 -58.57
C CYS A 160 13.36 0.16 -59.82
N THR A 161 14.43 0.84 -60.22
CA THR A 161 15.34 0.36 -61.26
C THR A 161 16.44 -0.48 -60.60
N LEU A 162 16.83 -1.57 -61.26
CA LEU A 162 17.90 -2.45 -60.78
C LEU A 162 19.22 -1.66 -60.66
N PRO A 163 20.01 -1.79 -59.57
CA PRO A 163 19.99 -2.83 -58.52
C PRO A 163 19.15 -2.51 -57.27
N GLN A 164 18.33 -1.45 -57.28
CA GLN A 164 17.61 -1.01 -56.09
C GLN A 164 16.40 -1.90 -55.78
N VAL A 165 16.08 -2.04 -54.49
CA VAL A 165 14.93 -2.81 -53.99
C VAL A 165 13.95 -1.88 -53.28
N LEU A 166 12.64 -2.08 -53.48
CA LEU A 166 11.60 -1.29 -52.82
C LEU A 166 11.49 -1.68 -51.34
N ASN A 167 11.64 -0.70 -50.44
CA ASN A 167 11.34 -0.88 -49.03
C ASN A 167 9.81 -0.83 -48.81
N PRO A 168 9.18 -1.93 -48.36
CA PRO A 168 7.73 -2.02 -48.22
C PRO A 168 7.16 -1.16 -47.08
N SER A 169 7.99 -0.68 -46.16
CA SER A 169 7.57 0.16 -45.04
C SER A 169 7.60 1.66 -45.38
N THR A 170 8.52 2.07 -46.24
CA THR A 170 8.73 3.49 -46.60
C THR A 170 8.30 3.84 -48.02
N ASN A 171 7.98 2.84 -48.86
CA ASN A 171 7.71 3.01 -50.29
C ASN A 171 8.85 3.75 -51.03
N THR A 172 10.10 3.54 -50.59
CA THR A 172 11.31 4.13 -51.19
C THR A 172 12.24 3.04 -51.73
N CYS A 173 12.94 3.32 -52.83
CA CYS A 173 13.99 2.45 -53.35
C CYS A 173 15.27 2.59 -52.52
N VAL A 174 15.80 1.46 -52.05
CA VAL A 174 17.06 1.40 -51.30
C VAL A 174 18.07 0.50 -52.03
N ASN A 175 19.36 0.85 -51.93
CA ASN A 175 20.42 -0.01 -52.43
C ASN A 175 20.59 -1.21 -51.49
N PRO A 176 20.78 -2.43 -52.02
CA PRO A 176 21.09 -3.58 -51.18
C PRO A 176 22.41 -3.37 -50.42
N PRO A 177 22.54 -3.90 -49.20
CA PRO A 177 23.77 -3.78 -48.42
C PRO A 177 24.95 -4.40 -49.19
N SER A 178 26.04 -3.64 -49.33
CA SER A 178 27.29 -4.12 -49.92
C SER A 178 27.97 -5.06 -48.92
N ASN A 179 28.04 -6.34 -49.26
CA ASN A 179 28.79 -7.36 -48.52
C ASN A 179 30.27 -7.30 -48.89
#